data_AF-A0A7K0V403-F1
#
_entry.id   AF-A0A7K0V403-F1
#
_cell.length_a   1.000
_cell.length_b   1.000
_cell.length_c   1.000
_cell.angle_alpha   90.00
_cell.angle_beta   90.00
_cell.angle_gamma   90.00
#
_symmetry.space_group_name_H-M   'P 1'
#
loop_
_entity.id
_entity.type
_entity.pdbx_description
1 polymer ?
#
loop_
_entity_poly.entity_id
_entity_poly.type
_entity_poly.pdbx_seq_one_letter_code
_entity_poly.pdbx_strand_id
1 'polypeptide(L)'
;MSFEPKFKSLRTALFMVGGAGLTLLVSGCSSVSGLGYEKDLSSVNDASIGLWQGAWITAAVVGVFTAGLIIYSSFAHRKKEGEEFPRQTQYHVPVEIAYTLIPFIIVAVLFAYTMKAETKITDKSPTQVMHDISVNGIQWSWQFTYPEAGANATVT
;
A
#
# COMPACT_ATOMS: atom_id res chain seq x y z
N MET A 1 19.39 -11.35 49.44
CA MET A 1 19.98 -10.98 48.14
C MET A 1 19.02 -10.03 47.45
N SER A 2 19.45 -8.79 47.26
CA SER A 2 18.65 -7.67 46.73
C SER A 2 18.31 -7.89 45.25
N PHE A 3 17.02 -7.90 44.90
CA PHE A 3 16.53 -7.96 43.53
C PHE A 3 16.35 -6.52 43.00
N GLU A 4 17.35 -5.99 42.31
CA GLU A 4 17.28 -4.72 41.59
C GLU A 4 16.50 -4.92 40.27
N PRO A 5 15.34 -4.26 40.05
CA PRO A 5 14.62 -4.35 38.79
C PRO A 5 15.38 -3.59 37.69
N LYS A 6 15.59 -4.23 36.52
CA LYS A 6 16.27 -3.68 35.33
C LYS A 6 15.50 -2.53 34.64
N PHE A 7 15.27 -1.42 35.35
CA PHE A 7 14.58 -0.24 34.83
C PHE A 7 15.42 0.54 33.79
N LYS A 8 16.75 0.33 33.78
CA LYS A 8 17.69 0.98 32.84
C LYS A 8 17.47 0.55 31.39
N SER A 9 17.08 -0.69 31.12
CA SER A 9 16.96 -1.22 29.74
C SER A 9 15.72 -0.72 29.00
N LEU A 10 14.64 -0.41 29.73
CA LEU A 10 13.39 0.07 29.15
C LEU A 10 13.49 1.52 28.68
N ARG A 11 14.26 2.35 29.41
CA ARG A 11 14.53 3.75 29.04
C ARG A 11 15.36 3.82 27.75
N THR A 12 16.43 3.02 27.64
CA THR A 12 17.29 3.00 26.44
C THR A 12 16.54 2.49 25.20
N ALA A 13 15.65 1.49 25.36
CA ALA A 13 14.79 1.02 24.29
C ALA A 13 13.79 2.11 23.83
N LEU A 14 13.22 2.87 24.77
CA LEU A 14 12.29 3.97 24.45
C LEU A 14 12.99 5.11 23.68
N PHE A 15 14.26 5.41 24.01
CA PHE A 15 15.05 6.42 23.29
C PHE A 15 15.48 5.95 21.88
N MET A 16 15.76 4.66 21.67
CA MET A 16 16.06 4.13 20.33
C MET A 16 14.82 4.07 19.44
N VAL A 17 13.66 3.67 19.97
CA VAL A 17 12.39 3.65 19.21
C VAL A 17 11.92 5.07 18.91
N GLY A 18 12.06 6.01 19.87
CA GLY A 18 11.74 7.42 19.66
C GLY A 18 12.64 8.10 18.63
N GLY A 19 13.95 7.79 18.64
CA GLY A 19 14.90 8.31 17.66
C GLY A 19 14.65 7.82 16.24
N ALA A 20 14.34 6.53 16.07
CA ALA A 20 14.02 5.94 14.76
C ALA A 20 12.68 6.47 14.19
N GLY A 21 11.69 6.70 15.06
CA GLY A 21 10.40 7.30 14.66
C GLY A 21 10.55 8.73 14.14
N LEU A 22 11.43 9.54 14.74
CA LEU A 22 11.67 10.92 14.31
C LEU A 22 12.41 10.99 12.97
N THR A 23 13.37 10.09 12.72
CA THR A 23 14.07 10.04 11.42
C THR A 23 13.15 9.62 10.27
N LEU A 24 12.18 8.74 10.52
CA LEU A 24 11.19 8.32 9.52
C LEU A 24 10.20 9.45 9.19
N LEU A 25 9.82 10.27 10.18
CA LEU A 25 8.95 11.43 9.97
C LEU A 25 9.63 12.54 9.15
N VAL A 26 10.95 12.72 9.30
CA VAL A 26 11.72 13.75 8.57
C VAL A 26 12.02 13.33 7.12
N SER A 27 12.09 12.03 6.81
CA SER A 27 12.28 11.54 5.43
C SER A 27 11.07 11.73 4.51
N GLY A 28 9.91 12.15 5.03
CA GLY A 28 8.68 12.31 4.23
C GLY A 28 8.66 13.48 3.23
N CYS A 29 9.74 14.26 3.12
CA CYS A 29 9.80 15.46 2.27
C CYS A 29 10.38 15.20 0.87
N SER A 30 10.82 13.98 0.54
CA SER A 30 11.25 13.64 -0.82
C SER A 30 10.09 13.15 -1.68
N SER A 31 10.12 13.43 -2.98
CA SER A 31 9.22 12.82 -3.96
C SER A 31 9.26 11.29 -3.81
N VAL A 32 8.10 10.68 -3.61
CA VAL A 32 8.03 9.22 -3.47
C VAL A 32 8.43 8.62 -4.83
N SER A 33 9.49 7.81 -4.83
CA SER A 33 9.94 7.13 -6.05
C SER A 33 8.81 6.28 -6.62
N GLY A 34 8.86 5.93 -7.91
CA GLY A 34 7.79 5.18 -8.59
C GLY A 34 7.46 3.80 -7.98
N LEU A 35 8.23 3.31 -6.99
CA LEU A 35 8.05 1.99 -6.36
C LEU A 35 7.99 0.88 -7.43
N GLY A 36 8.88 0.95 -8.42
CA GLY A 36 8.91 0.03 -9.57
C GLY A 36 7.91 0.34 -10.69
N TYR A 37 7.13 1.43 -10.58
CA TYR A 37 6.22 1.92 -11.62
C TYR A 37 6.91 3.01 -12.44
N GLU A 38 6.97 2.81 -13.76
CA GLU A 38 7.56 3.78 -14.69
C GLU A 38 6.66 5.02 -14.81
N LYS A 39 7.26 6.21 -14.84
CA LYS A 39 6.53 7.49 -14.88
C LYS A 39 6.57 8.11 -16.28
N ASP A 40 5.65 9.03 -16.55
CA ASP A 40 5.65 9.89 -17.73
C ASP A 40 5.52 9.17 -19.10
N LEU A 41 4.86 8.00 -19.15
CA LEU A 41 4.63 7.25 -20.40
C LEU A 41 3.38 7.66 -21.16
N SER A 42 2.29 7.95 -20.44
CA SER A 42 1.00 8.30 -21.04
C SER A 42 0.12 9.05 -20.04
N SER A 43 -0.91 9.72 -20.53
CA SER A 43 -1.92 10.37 -19.67
C SER A 43 -2.66 9.40 -18.75
N VAL A 44 -2.75 8.12 -19.12
CA VAL A 44 -3.28 7.04 -18.28
C VAL A 44 -2.32 6.72 -17.15
N ASN A 45 -1.02 6.65 -17.46
CA ASN A 45 0.05 6.41 -16.49
C ASN A 45 0.09 7.47 -15.39
N ASP A 46 -0.10 8.74 -15.78
CA ASP A 46 -0.12 9.87 -14.85
C ASP A 46 -1.37 9.84 -13.94
N ALA A 47 -2.46 9.23 -14.40
CA ALA A 47 -3.67 9.06 -13.61
C ALA A 47 -3.59 7.86 -12.64
N SER A 48 -2.81 6.83 -12.97
CA SER A 48 -2.69 5.60 -12.18
C SER A 48 -1.55 5.62 -11.16
N ILE A 49 -0.46 6.36 -11.40
CA ILE A 49 0.72 6.36 -10.52
C ILE A 49 0.37 6.77 -9.08
N GLY A 50 -0.49 7.77 -8.90
CA GLY A 50 -0.93 8.21 -7.57
C GLY A 50 -1.70 7.14 -6.79
N LEU A 51 -2.49 6.32 -7.50
CA LEU A 51 -3.19 5.19 -6.90
C LEU A 51 -2.21 4.10 -6.46
N TRP A 52 -1.23 3.78 -7.31
CA TRP A 52 -0.20 2.80 -7.01
C TRP A 52 0.59 3.18 -5.76
N GLN A 53 1.09 4.42 -5.73
CA GLN A 53 1.86 4.93 -4.59
C GLN A 53 0.99 4.98 -3.33
N GLY A 54 -0.25 5.46 -3.43
CA GLY A 54 -1.20 5.47 -2.31
C GLY A 54 -1.45 4.08 -1.74
N ALA A 55 -1.72 3.09 -2.59
CA ALA A 55 -1.96 1.71 -2.18
C ALA A 55 -0.76 1.10 -1.46
N TRP A 56 0.46 1.28 -1.98
CA TRP A 56 1.67 0.78 -1.33
C TRP A 56 1.96 1.47 -0.01
N ILE A 57 1.75 2.78 0.10
CA ILE A 57 1.91 3.51 1.36
C ILE A 57 0.89 3.00 2.38
N THR A 58 -0.38 2.86 2.01
CA THR A 58 -1.42 2.30 2.88
C THR A 58 -1.06 0.88 3.33
N ALA A 59 -0.63 0.01 2.41
CA ALA A 59 -0.19 -1.34 2.72
C ALA A 59 1.01 -1.37 3.67
N ALA A 60 1.99 -0.49 3.48
CA ALA A 60 3.15 -0.35 4.35
C ALA A 60 2.76 0.11 5.75
N VAL A 61 1.86 1.08 5.88
CA VAL A 61 1.36 1.56 7.18
C VAL A 61 0.66 0.43 7.93
N VAL A 62 -0.26 -0.29 7.28
CA VAL A 62 -0.95 -1.43 7.89
C VAL A 62 0.04 -2.55 8.25
N GLY A 63 0.96 -2.87 7.34
CA GLY A 63 1.97 -3.92 7.55
C GLY A 63 2.90 -3.62 8.73
N VAL A 64 3.42 -2.40 8.82
CA VAL A 64 4.27 -1.96 9.95
C VAL A 64 3.47 -1.95 11.25
N PHE A 65 2.22 -1.48 11.23
CA PHE A 65 1.35 -1.49 12.41
C PHE A 65 1.13 -2.92 12.93
N THR A 66 0.72 -3.85 12.05
CA THR A 66 0.48 -5.24 12.41
C THR A 66 1.77 -5.94 12.87
N ALA A 67 2.90 -5.73 12.18
CA ALA A 67 4.19 -6.27 12.58
C ALA A 67 4.62 -5.73 13.96
N GLY A 68 4.41 -4.44 14.22
CA GLY A 68 4.66 -3.80 15.51
C GLY A 68 3.85 -4.44 16.64
N LEU A 69 2.56 -4.72 16.42
CA LEU A 69 1.72 -5.41 17.40
C LEU A 69 2.20 -6.83 17.69
N ILE A 70 2.62 -7.58 16.67
CA ILE A 70 3.15 -8.95 16.82
C ILE A 70 4.47 -8.95 17.59
N ILE A 71 5.38 -8.05 17.25
CA ILE A 71 6.67 -7.91 17.93
C ILE A 71 6.44 -7.49 19.38
N TYR A 72 5.58 -6.50 19.61
CA TYR A 72 5.23 -6.04 20.94
C TYR A 72 4.64 -7.17 21.79
N SER A 73 3.67 -7.92 21.27
CA SER A 73 3.04 -9.01 22.02
C SER A 73 4.05 -10.10 22.39
N SER A 74 4.95 -10.45 21.46
CA SER A 74 6.00 -11.46 21.64
C SER A 74 7.01 -11.10 22.73
N PHE A 75 7.39 -9.82 22.85
CA PHE A 75 8.37 -9.38 23.84
C PHE A 75 7.74 -8.97 25.18
N ALA A 76 6.61 -8.28 25.16
CA ALA A 76 5.98 -7.75 26.37
C ALA A 76 5.28 -8.82 27.22
N HIS A 77 4.70 -9.85 26.58
CA HIS A 77 3.94 -10.91 27.25
C HIS A 77 4.71 -12.24 27.31
N ARG A 78 6.03 -12.21 27.15
CA ARG A 78 6.87 -13.40 27.26
C ARG A 78 6.86 -13.90 28.71
N LYS A 79 6.46 -15.16 28.91
CA LYS A 79 6.40 -15.82 30.22
C LYS A 79 7.70 -15.67 30.98
N LYS A 80 7.61 -15.27 32.25
CA LYS A 80 8.70 -15.24 33.22
C LYS A 80 8.54 -16.36 34.26
N GLU A 81 9.65 -16.76 34.87
CA GLU A 81 9.62 -17.75 35.94
C GLU A 81 8.81 -17.22 37.13
N GLY A 82 7.85 -18.02 37.61
CA GLY A 82 6.98 -17.68 38.74
C GLY A 82 5.73 -16.85 38.41
N GLU A 83 5.41 -16.60 37.13
CA GLU A 83 4.17 -15.90 36.76
C GLU A 83 2.91 -16.77 36.93
N GLU A 84 1.88 -16.18 37.56
CA GLU A 84 0.54 -16.76 37.67
C GLU A 84 -0.18 -16.80 36.31
N PHE A 85 -1.27 -17.58 36.23
CA PHE A 85 -2.05 -17.70 35.01
C PHE A 85 -2.60 -16.34 34.56
N PRO A 86 -2.50 -16.00 33.25
CA PRO A 86 -2.93 -14.71 32.75
C PRO A 86 -4.45 -14.55 32.87
N ARG A 87 -4.90 -13.29 32.98
CA ARG A 87 -6.31 -12.95 33.01
C ARG A 87 -7.00 -13.41 31.71
N GLN A 88 -7.99 -14.29 31.82
CA GLN A 88 -8.80 -14.74 30.70
C GLN A 88 -9.83 -13.66 30.35
N THR A 89 -9.50 -12.78 29.40
CA THR A 89 -10.47 -11.84 28.83
C THR A 89 -10.93 -12.36 27.48
N GLN A 90 -12.19 -12.80 27.39
CA GLN A 90 -12.73 -13.43 26.17
C GLN A 90 -13.31 -12.42 25.18
N TYR A 91 -13.88 -11.30 25.66
CA TYR A 91 -14.61 -10.34 24.81
C TYR A 91 -14.23 -8.90 25.11
N HIS A 92 -14.03 -8.12 24.05
CA HIS A 92 -13.80 -6.69 24.17
C HIS A 92 -14.47 -5.95 23.01
N VAL A 93 -15.80 -5.85 23.09
CA VAL A 93 -16.69 -5.28 22.05
C VAL A 93 -16.16 -3.97 21.43
N PRO A 94 -15.62 -2.99 22.17
CA PRO A 94 -15.09 -1.77 21.54
C PRO A 94 -13.92 -2.02 20.59
N VAL A 95 -13.04 -2.99 20.89
CA VAL A 95 -11.90 -3.35 20.02
C VAL A 95 -12.40 -4.11 18.80
N GLU A 96 -13.42 -4.94 18.97
CA GLU A 96 -14.06 -5.69 17.89
C GLU A 96 -14.69 -4.77 16.84
N ILE A 97 -15.35 -3.71 17.28
CA ILE A 97 -15.88 -2.67 16.40
C ILE A 97 -14.73 -1.92 15.71
N ALA A 98 -13.64 -1.62 16.42
CA ALA A 98 -12.52 -0.88 15.86
C ALA A 98 -11.83 -1.65 14.72
N TYR A 99 -11.47 -2.92 14.92
CA TYR A 99 -10.77 -3.69 13.89
C TYR A 99 -11.66 -4.14 12.73
N THR A 100 -12.98 -3.98 12.81
CA THR A 100 -13.90 -4.26 11.70
C THR A 100 -14.17 -3.01 10.86
N LEU A 101 -14.43 -1.86 11.51
CA LEU A 101 -14.73 -0.60 10.81
C LEU A 101 -13.50 0.03 10.17
N ILE A 102 -12.33 -0.03 10.83
CA ILE A 102 -11.12 0.61 10.30
C ILE A 102 -10.72 0.02 8.94
N PRO A 103 -10.58 -1.31 8.77
CA PRO A 103 -10.26 -1.89 7.45
C PRO A 103 -11.33 -1.59 6.40
N PHE A 104 -12.60 -1.59 6.79
CA PHE A 104 -13.71 -1.26 5.89
C PHE A 104 -13.58 0.17 5.33
N ILE A 105 -13.29 1.15 6.19
CA ILE A 105 -13.11 2.55 5.77
C ILE A 105 -11.89 2.69 4.87
N ILE A 106 -10.77 2.03 5.18
CA ILE A 106 -9.56 2.05 4.34
C ILE A 106 -9.88 1.58 2.92
N VAL A 107 -10.58 0.46 2.78
CA VAL A 107 -10.99 -0.07 1.47
C VAL A 107 -11.97 0.87 0.77
N ALA A 108 -12.95 1.42 1.47
CA ALA A 108 -13.92 2.35 0.89
C ALA A 108 -13.24 3.61 0.30
N VAL A 109 -12.25 4.17 0.99
CA VAL A 109 -11.48 5.32 0.51
C VAL A 109 -10.65 4.94 -0.72
N LEU A 110 -9.91 3.83 -0.68
CA LEU A 110 -9.13 3.35 -1.84
C LEU A 110 -10.02 3.11 -3.06
N PHE A 111 -11.20 2.53 -2.84
CA PHE A 111 -12.17 2.28 -3.89
C PHE A 111 -12.69 3.58 -4.52
N ALA A 112 -13.02 4.59 -3.71
CA ALA A 112 -13.48 5.89 -4.22
C ALA A 112 -12.44 6.55 -5.15
N TYR A 113 -11.16 6.49 -4.79
CA TYR A 113 -10.08 7.00 -5.65
C TYR A 113 -9.92 6.15 -6.92
N THR A 114 -10.05 4.83 -6.80
CA THR A 114 -9.98 3.90 -7.94
C THR A 114 -11.07 4.19 -8.96
N MET A 115 -12.33 4.32 -8.51
CA MET A 115 -13.46 4.65 -9.39
C MET A 115 -13.24 5.96 -10.16
N LYS A 116 -12.71 6.99 -9.48
CA LYS A 116 -12.42 8.29 -10.10
C LYS A 116 -11.38 8.17 -11.21
N ALA A 117 -10.30 7.43 -10.97
CA ALA A 117 -9.26 7.23 -11.98
C ALA A 117 -9.76 6.35 -13.13
N GLU A 118 -10.48 5.27 -12.83
CA GLU A 118 -11.08 4.38 -13.82
C GLU A 118 -11.98 5.19 -14.77
N THR A 119 -12.88 6.00 -14.22
CA THR A 119 -13.79 6.84 -15.01
C THR A 119 -13.01 7.72 -15.99
N LYS A 120 -11.91 8.35 -15.54
CA LYS A 120 -11.04 9.18 -16.38
C LYS A 120 -10.31 8.37 -17.46
N ILE A 121 -9.85 7.16 -17.15
CA ILE A 121 -9.11 6.31 -18.07
C ILE A 121 -10.04 5.71 -19.14
N THR A 122 -11.26 5.37 -18.76
CA THR A 122 -12.25 4.76 -19.66
C THR A 122 -13.03 5.77 -20.49
N ASP A 123 -12.95 7.06 -20.15
CA ASP A 123 -13.60 8.13 -20.89
C ASP A 123 -12.95 8.29 -22.27
N LYS A 124 -13.57 7.66 -23.28
CA LYS A 124 -13.11 7.68 -24.67
C LYS A 124 -13.92 8.70 -25.45
N SER A 125 -13.29 9.79 -25.86
CA SER A 125 -13.89 10.75 -26.79
C SER A 125 -13.52 10.40 -28.25
N PRO A 126 -14.49 10.04 -29.12
CA PRO A 126 -14.20 9.72 -30.52
C PRO A 126 -13.58 10.89 -31.29
N THR A 127 -13.86 12.12 -30.86
CA THR A 127 -13.36 13.37 -31.45
C THR A 127 -11.89 13.65 -31.13
N GLN A 128 -11.26 12.90 -30.22
CA GLN A 128 -9.86 13.08 -29.82
C GLN A 128 -8.91 12.00 -30.37
N VAL A 129 -9.41 11.11 -31.24
CA VAL A 129 -8.59 10.05 -31.85
C VAL A 129 -7.80 10.63 -33.02
N MET A 130 -6.46 10.64 -32.91
CA MET A 130 -5.56 11.09 -33.97
C MET A 130 -5.14 9.96 -34.91
N HIS A 131 -5.09 8.72 -34.40
CA HIS A 131 -4.70 7.53 -35.15
C HIS A 131 -5.54 6.33 -34.73
N ASP A 132 -6.06 5.60 -35.72
CA ASP A 132 -6.68 4.29 -35.54
C ASP A 132 -5.68 3.17 -35.85
N ILE A 133 -5.54 2.23 -34.91
CA ILE A 133 -4.65 1.07 -35.01
C ILE A 133 -5.45 -0.16 -34.59
N SER A 134 -5.65 -1.09 -35.52
CA SER A 134 -6.26 -2.38 -35.22
C SER A 134 -5.16 -3.40 -34.88
N VAL A 135 -5.23 -3.96 -33.67
CA VAL A 135 -4.26 -4.95 -33.18
C VAL A 135 -4.92 -6.32 -33.14
N ASN A 136 -4.41 -7.25 -33.94
CA ASN A 136 -4.84 -8.64 -33.98
C ASN A 136 -3.80 -9.53 -33.28
N GLY A 137 -4.22 -10.25 -32.23
CA GLY A 137 -3.37 -11.21 -31.53
C GLY A 137 -3.47 -12.59 -32.17
N ILE A 138 -2.37 -13.10 -32.71
CA ILE A 138 -2.26 -14.45 -33.28
C ILE A 138 -1.34 -15.33 -32.43
N GLN A 139 -1.33 -16.64 -32.68
CA GLN A 139 -0.54 -17.56 -31.87
C GLN A 139 0.95 -17.20 -31.92
N TRP A 140 1.50 -16.77 -30.77
CA TRP A 140 2.88 -16.30 -30.61
C TRP A 140 3.30 -15.10 -31.48
N SER A 141 2.36 -14.32 -32.02
CA SER A 141 2.69 -13.10 -32.75
C SER A 141 1.58 -12.06 -32.66
N TRP A 142 1.89 -10.84 -33.07
CA TRP A 142 0.95 -9.73 -33.14
C TRP A 142 0.89 -9.22 -34.57
N GLN A 143 -0.24 -8.63 -34.94
CA GLN A 143 -0.42 -8.03 -36.25
C GLN A 143 -1.09 -6.67 -36.08
N PHE A 144 -0.49 -5.64 -36.67
CA PHE A 144 -0.93 -4.25 -36.57
C PHE A 144 -1.43 -3.79 -37.93
N THR A 145 -2.67 -3.34 -37.99
CA THR A 145 -3.27 -2.78 -39.21
C THR A 145 -3.57 -1.30 -38.99
N TYR A 146 -3.20 -0.48 -39.98
CA TYR A 146 -3.38 0.97 -39.98
C TYR A 146 -4.41 1.35 -41.05
N PRO A 147 -5.71 1.46 -40.70
CA PRO A 147 -6.77 1.76 -41.67
C PRO A 147 -6.53 3.07 -42.43
N GLU A 148 -5.89 4.03 -41.77
CA GLU A 148 -5.55 5.35 -42.31
C GLU A 148 -4.46 5.31 -43.40
N ALA A 149 -3.60 4.29 -43.41
CA ALA A 149 -2.49 4.16 -44.35
C ALA A 149 -2.87 3.38 -45.65
N GLY A 150 -4.09 2.84 -45.73
CA GLY A 150 -4.63 2.16 -46.91
C GLY A 150 -5.12 0.73 -46.64
N ALA A 151 -5.88 0.18 -47.60
CA ALA A 151 -6.63 -1.07 -47.42
C ALA A 151 -5.79 -2.34 -47.09
N ASN A 152 -4.47 -2.30 -47.28
CA ASN A 152 -3.55 -3.41 -47.02
C ASN A 152 -2.35 -3.03 -46.15
N ALA A 153 -2.44 -1.93 -45.39
CA ALA A 153 -1.36 -1.48 -44.51
C ALA A 153 -1.32 -2.29 -43.20
N THR A 154 -0.92 -3.56 -43.31
CA THR A 154 -0.81 -4.50 -42.20
C THR A 154 0.63 -4.97 -42.03
N VAL A 155 1.14 -4.91 -40.80
CA VAL A 155 2.49 -5.33 -40.41
C VAL A 155 2.39 -6.45 -39.36
N THR A 156 3.17 -7.50 -39.51
CA THR A 156 3.28 -8.65 -38.59
C THR A 156 4.64 -8.66 -37.92
#